data_AF-V5GX08-F1
#
_entry.id   AF-V5GX08-F1
#
_cell.length_a   1.000
_cell.length_b   1.000
_cell.length_c   1.000
_cell.angle_alpha   90.00
_cell.angle_beta   90.00
_cell.angle_gamma   90.00
#
_symmetry.space_group_name_H-M   'P 1'
#
loop_
_entity.id
_entity.type
_entity.pdbx_description
1 polymer ?
#
loop_
_entity_poly.entity_id
_entity_poly.type
_entity_poly.pdbx_seq_one_letter_code
_entity_poly.pdbx_strand_id
1 'polypeptide(L)'
;QPYMTDLIEANSMGHEPNLIDIYSASWGPTDDGKTVDGPRNATMRAIVRGVNEGRNGLGNIYVWASGDGGEDDDCNCDGYAASMWTISINSAINDGQNAHYDESCSSTLASTFSNGAKDPNTGVATTDLYGKCTTTHSGTSA
;
A
#
# COMPACT_ATOMS: atom_id res chain seq x y z
N GLN A 1 -9.53 0.07 12.40
CA GLN A 1 -9.71 1.55 12.38
C GLN A 1 -11.16 1.93 12.70
N PRO A 2 -11.44 2.72 13.75
CA PRO A 2 -12.82 2.95 14.21
C PRO A 2 -13.66 3.91 13.33
N TYR A 3 -13.06 4.63 12.38
CA TYR A 3 -13.75 5.64 11.55
C TYR A 3 -13.71 5.35 10.04
N MET A 4 -12.98 4.32 9.61
CA MET A 4 -12.91 3.95 8.21
C MET A 4 -14.17 3.16 7.84
N THR A 5 -14.74 3.46 6.68
CA THR A 5 -15.92 2.76 6.17
C THR A 5 -15.68 2.39 4.72
N ASP A 6 -16.31 1.31 4.26
CA ASP A 6 -16.28 0.88 2.86
C ASP A 6 -16.60 2.02 1.87
N LEU A 7 -17.51 2.93 2.25
CA LEU A 7 -17.88 4.04 1.37
C LEU A 7 -16.76 5.10 1.25
N ILE A 8 -15.99 5.34 2.32
CA ILE A 8 -14.85 6.28 2.28
C ILE A 8 -13.76 5.72 1.36
N GLU A 9 -13.45 4.44 1.51
CA GLU A 9 -12.47 3.75 0.68
C GLU A 9 -12.91 3.71 -0.79
N ALA A 10 -14.16 3.33 -1.06
CA ALA A 10 -14.73 3.29 -2.41
C ALA A 10 -14.70 4.66 -3.10
N ASN A 11 -15.09 5.71 -2.38
CA ASN A 11 -15.05 7.07 -2.93
C ASN A 11 -13.61 7.53 -3.21
N SER A 12 -12.64 7.12 -2.38
CA SER A 12 -11.23 7.42 -2.59
C SER A 12 -10.68 6.70 -3.82
N MET A 13 -10.95 5.40 -3.95
CA MET A 13 -10.45 4.57 -5.07
C MET A 13 -11.17 4.83 -6.40
N GLY A 14 -12.35 5.45 -6.36
CA GLY A 14 -13.12 5.85 -7.53
C GLY A 14 -13.08 7.35 -7.83
N HIS A 15 -12.23 8.13 -7.16
CA HIS A 15 -12.19 9.58 -7.34
C HIS A 15 -11.52 9.96 -8.68
N GLU A 16 -12.24 10.68 -9.54
CA GLU A 16 -11.71 11.23 -10.80
C GLU A 16 -10.92 10.22 -11.68
N PRO A 17 -11.48 9.04 -12.01
CA PRO A 17 -10.74 7.92 -12.60
C PRO A 17 -10.23 8.16 -14.03
N ASN A 18 -10.72 9.19 -14.72
CA ASN A 18 -10.23 9.58 -16.05
C ASN A 18 -9.23 10.73 -16.02
N LEU A 19 -9.02 11.33 -14.84
CA LEU A 19 -8.01 12.36 -14.62
C LEU A 19 -6.80 11.81 -13.85
N ILE A 20 -7.05 10.95 -12.85
CA ILE A 20 -6.01 10.30 -12.05
C ILE A 20 -5.58 9.01 -12.75
N ASP A 21 -4.30 8.92 -13.07
CA ASP A 21 -3.75 7.70 -13.67
C ASP A 21 -3.43 6.63 -12.62
N ILE A 22 -2.79 7.04 -11.52
CA ILE A 22 -2.19 6.16 -10.52
C ILE A 22 -2.72 6.55 -9.14
N TYR A 23 -3.21 5.57 -8.40
CA TYR A 23 -3.51 5.68 -6.97
C TYR A 23 -2.42 4.94 -6.20
N SER A 24 -1.87 5.59 -5.17
CA SER A 24 -0.85 5.01 -4.28
C SER A 24 -1.41 4.97 -2.87
N ALA A 25 -1.43 3.78 -2.26
CA ALA A 25 -2.01 3.57 -0.95
C ALA A 25 -1.19 2.58 -0.11
N SER A 26 -1.26 2.74 1.20
CA SER A 26 -0.56 1.89 2.17
C SER A 26 -1.40 1.66 3.42
N TRP A 27 -2.71 1.54 3.22
CA TRP A 27 -3.67 1.19 4.26
C TRP A 27 -4.24 -0.19 3.97
N GLY A 28 -4.63 -0.89 5.02
CA GLY A 28 -5.17 -2.23 4.93
C GLY A 28 -5.72 -2.67 6.29
N PRO A 29 -5.88 -3.98 6.51
CA PRO A 29 -6.11 -4.56 7.82
C PRO A 29 -5.00 -4.19 8.82
N THR A 30 -5.13 -4.67 10.06
CA THR A 30 -4.08 -4.42 11.05
C THR A 30 -2.99 -5.47 10.88
N ASP A 31 -1.74 -5.00 10.71
CA ASP A 31 -0.56 -5.84 10.54
C ASP A 31 -0.12 -6.46 11.88
N ASP A 32 -0.92 -7.38 12.42
CA ASP A 32 -0.74 -8.01 13.73
C ASP A 32 -0.50 -9.53 13.67
N GLY A 33 -0.34 -10.08 12.47
CA GLY A 33 -0.16 -11.52 12.22
C GLY A 33 -1.39 -12.37 12.53
N LYS A 34 -2.56 -11.74 12.71
CA LYS A 34 -3.79 -12.40 13.18
C LYS A 34 -5.03 -11.97 12.42
N THR A 35 -4.98 -10.82 11.75
CA THR A 35 -6.11 -10.24 11.04
C THR A 35 -6.16 -10.76 9.60
N VAL A 36 -7.36 -11.15 9.16
CA VAL A 36 -7.64 -11.44 7.75
C VAL A 36 -8.84 -10.60 7.34
N ASP A 37 -8.62 -9.59 6.51
CA ASP A 37 -9.66 -8.68 6.02
C ASP A 37 -9.26 -8.08 4.66
N GLY A 38 -10.15 -7.31 4.03
CA GLY A 38 -9.88 -6.71 2.73
C GLY A 38 -11.00 -5.80 2.23
N PRO A 39 -10.96 -5.39 0.95
CA PRO A 39 -11.94 -4.48 0.38
C PRO A 39 -13.36 -5.04 0.50
N ARG A 40 -14.24 -4.24 1.10
CA ARG A 40 -15.68 -4.53 1.12
C ARG A 40 -16.31 -4.20 -0.25
N ASN A 41 -17.59 -4.50 -0.39
CA ASN A 41 -18.27 -4.58 -1.69
C ASN A 41 -18.21 -3.26 -2.48
N ALA A 42 -18.37 -2.10 -1.83
CA ALA A 42 -18.33 -0.82 -2.54
C ALA A 42 -16.92 -0.52 -3.04
N THR A 43 -15.91 -0.71 -2.19
CA THR A 43 -14.50 -0.50 -2.52
C THR A 43 -14.06 -1.45 -3.62
N MET A 44 -14.49 -2.71 -3.53
CA MET A 44 -14.16 -3.70 -4.54
C MET A 44 -14.71 -3.29 -5.92
N ARG A 45 -15.96 -2.83 -5.98
CA ARG A 45 -16.56 -2.32 -7.22
C ARG A 45 -15.85 -1.08 -7.74
N ALA A 46 -15.39 -0.18 -6.86
CA ALA A 46 -14.67 1.02 -7.27
C ALA A 46 -13.35 0.65 -7.97
N ILE A 47 -12.56 -0.25 -7.38
CA ILE A 47 -11.30 -0.74 -7.98
C ILE A 47 -11.58 -1.48 -9.29
N VAL A 48 -12.54 -2.41 -9.33
CA VAL A 48 -12.91 -3.14 -10.55
C VAL A 48 -13.34 -2.17 -11.65
N ARG A 49 -14.11 -1.14 -11.32
CA ARG A 49 -14.50 -0.12 -12.28
C ARG A 49 -13.29 0.68 -12.76
N GLY A 50 -12.39 1.08 -11.86
CA GLY A 50 -11.19 1.82 -12.21
C GLY A 50 -10.29 1.07 -13.18
N VAL A 51 -10.02 -0.22 -12.93
CA VAL A 51 -9.17 -1.04 -13.83
C VAL A 51 -9.80 -1.33 -15.19
N ASN A 52 -11.12 -1.26 -15.33
CA ASN A 52 -11.82 -1.53 -16.60
C ASN A 52 -12.19 -0.26 -17.39
N GLU A 53 -12.58 0.81 -16.70
CA GLU A 53 -13.16 2.01 -17.30
C GLU A 53 -12.27 3.25 -17.14
N GLY A 54 -11.41 3.27 -16.13
CA GLY A 54 -10.53 4.38 -15.81
C GLY A 54 -9.50 4.67 -16.89
N ARG A 55 -8.89 5.86 -16.81
CA ARG A 55 -7.93 6.36 -17.80
C ARG A 55 -8.47 6.24 -19.23
N ASN A 56 -9.74 6.59 -19.41
CA ASN A 56 -10.46 6.49 -20.67
C ASN A 56 -10.44 5.07 -21.27
N GLY A 57 -10.55 4.04 -20.43
CA GLY A 57 -10.56 2.63 -20.80
C GLY A 57 -9.20 1.93 -20.83
N LEU A 58 -8.12 2.60 -20.41
CA LEU A 58 -6.80 1.96 -20.24
C LEU A 58 -6.66 1.22 -18.90
N GLY A 59 -7.52 1.52 -17.94
CA GLY A 59 -7.49 0.98 -16.58
C GLY A 59 -6.58 1.77 -15.65
N ASN A 60 -7.14 2.27 -14.54
CA ASN A 60 -6.39 2.89 -13.45
C ASN A 60 -5.35 1.92 -12.88
N ILE A 61 -4.24 2.47 -12.39
CA ILE A 61 -3.17 1.71 -11.76
C ILE A 61 -3.26 1.93 -10.25
N TYR A 62 -3.41 0.85 -9.49
CA TYR A 62 -3.45 0.88 -8.03
C TYR A 62 -2.15 0.30 -7.49
N VAL A 63 -1.31 1.12 -6.87
CA VAL A 63 -0.06 0.69 -6.21
C VAL A 63 -0.33 0.58 -4.71
N TRP A 64 0.08 -0.53 -4.12
CA TRP A 64 -0.18 -0.83 -2.70
C TRP A 64 1.11 -1.21 -1.97
N ALA A 65 1.30 -0.68 -0.77
CA ALA A 65 2.30 -1.22 0.14
C ALA A 65 1.89 -2.64 0.58
N SER A 66 2.86 -3.55 0.76
CA SER A 66 2.56 -4.92 1.17
C SER A 66 2.21 -5.09 2.64
N GLY A 67 2.63 -4.18 3.52
CA GLY A 67 2.35 -4.25 4.96
C GLY A 67 3.61 -4.20 5.83
N ASP A 68 3.46 -3.78 7.08
CA ASP A 68 4.54 -3.53 8.05
C ASP A 68 4.55 -4.53 9.24
N GLY A 69 3.90 -5.68 9.09
CA GLY A 69 3.73 -6.72 10.13
C GLY A 69 4.95 -7.59 10.39
N GLY A 70 5.97 -7.53 9.53
CA GLY A 70 7.21 -8.29 9.65
C GLY A 70 7.03 -9.80 9.51
N GLU A 71 7.93 -10.58 10.10
CA GLU A 71 7.97 -12.04 9.93
C GLU A 71 6.76 -12.79 10.51
N ASP A 72 5.98 -12.13 11.37
CA ASP A 72 4.82 -12.73 12.03
C ASP A 72 3.51 -12.53 11.23
N ASP A 73 3.53 -11.75 10.14
CA ASP A 73 2.38 -11.52 9.25
C ASP A 73 2.62 -11.99 7.81
N ASP A 74 1.53 -12.22 7.07
CA ASP A 74 1.56 -12.65 5.67
C ASP A 74 0.60 -11.77 4.87
N CYS A 75 1.15 -10.96 3.96
CA CYS A 75 0.37 -10.02 3.16
C CYS A 75 -0.64 -10.66 2.19
N ASN A 76 -0.74 -11.99 2.10
CA ASN A 76 -1.91 -12.65 1.49
C ASN A 76 -3.18 -12.54 2.37
N CYS A 77 -3.03 -12.26 3.66
CA CYS A 77 -4.12 -12.00 4.60
C CYS A 77 -4.69 -10.58 4.48
N ASP A 78 -3.97 -9.68 3.80
CA ASP A 78 -4.47 -8.39 3.35
C ASP A 78 -5.09 -8.51 1.93
N GLY A 79 -6.42 -8.43 1.85
CA GLY A 79 -7.13 -8.48 0.58
C GLY A 79 -6.89 -7.30 -0.36
N TYR A 80 -6.31 -6.18 0.10
CA TYR A 80 -5.88 -5.07 -0.76
C TYR A 80 -4.54 -5.38 -1.42
N ALA A 81 -3.52 -5.75 -0.62
CA ALA A 81 -2.20 -6.13 -1.13
C ALA A 81 -2.24 -7.43 -1.97
N ALA A 82 -3.12 -8.37 -1.61
CA ALA A 82 -3.29 -9.65 -2.31
C ALA A 82 -4.20 -9.59 -3.55
N SER A 83 -4.77 -8.43 -3.86
CA SER A 83 -5.69 -8.27 -4.98
C SER A 83 -4.97 -8.36 -6.33
N MET A 84 -5.57 -9.07 -7.30
CA MET A 84 -5.06 -9.08 -8.68
C MET A 84 -5.15 -7.73 -9.39
N TRP A 85 -5.86 -6.77 -8.80
CA TRP A 85 -6.05 -5.42 -9.35
C TRP A 85 -5.10 -4.38 -8.76
N THR A 86 -4.26 -4.78 -7.81
CA THR A 86 -3.24 -3.92 -7.21
C THR A 86 -1.84 -4.40 -7.61
N ILE A 87 -0.91 -3.45 -7.64
CA ILE A 87 0.52 -3.69 -7.77
C ILE A 87 1.09 -3.56 -6.36
N SER A 88 1.24 -4.68 -5.67
CA SER A 88 1.81 -4.71 -4.32
C SER A 88 3.33 -4.62 -4.36
N ILE A 89 3.86 -3.70 -3.56
CA ILE A 89 5.29 -3.35 -3.48
C ILE A 89 5.77 -3.56 -2.05
N ASN A 90 6.87 -4.28 -1.91
CA ASN A 90 7.55 -4.50 -0.64
C ASN A 90 8.81 -3.62 -0.53
N SER A 91 9.48 -3.63 0.62
CA SER A 91 10.72 -2.85 0.80
C SER A 91 11.98 -3.67 0.52
N ALA A 92 13.05 -2.93 0.29
CA ALA A 92 14.42 -3.38 0.43
C ALA A 92 15.21 -2.28 1.11
N ILE A 93 16.20 -2.66 1.93
CA ILE A 93 17.10 -1.71 2.57
C ILE A 93 18.31 -1.42 1.68
N ASN A 94 19.12 -0.42 2.02
CA ASN A 94 20.21 0.08 1.17
C ASN A 94 21.28 -0.97 0.79
N ASP A 95 21.37 -2.10 1.49
CA ASP A 95 22.29 -3.21 1.15
C ASP A 95 21.61 -4.34 0.34
N GLY A 96 20.34 -4.15 -0.03
CA GLY A 96 19.55 -5.08 -0.83
C GLY A 96 18.85 -6.19 -0.04
N GLN A 97 18.95 -6.20 1.30
CA GLN A 97 18.19 -7.12 2.15
C GLN A 97 16.75 -6.64 2.37
N ASN A 98 15.86 -7.55 2.78
CA ASN A 98 14.50 -7.20 3.18
C ASN A 98 14.52 -6.30 4.44
N ALA A 99 13.56 -5.39 4.54
CA ALA A 99 13.37 -4.62 5.76
C ALA A 99 12.77 -5.50 6.88
N HIS A 100 12.96 -5.09 8.13
CA HIS A 100 12.56 -5.90 9.30
C HIS A 100 11.04 -5.96 9.50
N TYR A 101 10.33 -4.96 8.97
CA TYR A 101 8.88 -4.87 9.01
C TYR A 101 8.23 -5.45 7.75
N ASP A 102 8.99 -5.85 6.73
CA ASP A 102 8.42 -6.31 5.47
C ASP A 102 7.66 -7.62 5.66
N GLU A 103 6.43 -7.67 5.14
CA GLU A 103 5.65 -8.89 5.01
C GLU A 103 6.00 -9.61 3.71
N SER A 104 6.29 -10.91 3.79
CA SER A 104 6.64 -11.72 2.62
C SER A 104 5.47 -12.59 2.19
N CYS A 105 4.92 -12.33 1.01
CA CYS A 105 3.82 -13.14 0.47
C CYS A 105 3.94 -13.33 -1.05
N SER A 106 3.17 -14.29 -1.57
CA SER A 106 3.15 -14.65 -2.99
C SER A 106 2.49 -13.60 -3.90
N SER A 107 1.74 -12.66 -3.34
CA SER A 107 1.05 -11.63 -4.10
C SER A 107 1.93 -10.42 -4.44
N THR A 108 3.01 -10.18 -3.69
CA THR A 108 3.97 -9.10 -3.95
C THR A 108 4.56 -9.19 -5.35
N LEU A 109 4.52 -8.10 -6.11
CA LEU A 109 5.03 -8.04 -7.48
C LEU A 109 6.48 -7.55 -7.59
N ALA A 110 6.89 -6.61 -6.74
CA ALA A 110 8.24 -6.04 -6.77
C ALA A 110 8.64 -5.43 -5.41
N SER A 111 9.88 -4.98 -5.31
CA SER A 111 10.40 -4.24 -4.16
C SER A 111 11.01 -2.89 -4.56
N THR A 112 10.91 -1.90 -3.68
CA THR A 112 11.60 -0.60 -3.80
C THR A 112 12.39 -0.30 -2.53
N PHE A 113 13.28 0.69 -2.58
CA PHE A 113 14.06 1.08 -1.40
C PHE A 113 13.23 1.83 -0.37
N SER A 114 13.33 1.40 0.88
CA SER A 114 12.89 2.12 2.06
C SER A 114 13.97 2.01 3.15
N ASN A 115 13.61 2.24 4.41
CA ASN A 115 14.53 2.09 5.54
C ASN A 115 14.51 0.64 6.07
N GLY A 116 15.47 0.30 6.94
CA GLY A 116 15.48 -1.02 7.59
C GLY A 116 14.89 -1.06 8.99
N ALA A 117 14.29 0.03 9.46
CA ALA A 117 13.85 0.30 10.84
C ALA A 117 14.89 0.05 11.97
N LYS A 118 16.13 -0.35 11.66
CA LYS A 118 17.21 -0.58 12.63
C LYS A 118 17.88 0.71 13.12
N ASP A 119 18.09 1.67 12.21
CA ASP A 119 18.61 3.00 12.55
C ASP A 119 17.50 4.04 12.37
N PRO A 120 16.99 4.63 13.46
CA PRO A 120 15.90 5.61 13.40
C PRO A 120 16.30 6.92 12.69
N ASN A 121 17.59 7.14 12.43
CA ASN A 121 18.09 8.31 11.70
C ASN A 121 18.18 8.08 10.18
N THR A 122 17.76 6.90 9.71
CA THR A 122 17.76 6.55 8.29
C THR A 122 16.34 6.41 7.75
N GLY A 123 16.13 6.88 6.52
CA GLY A 123 14.87 6.75 5.83
C GLY A 123 14.84 7.44 4.48
N VAL A 124 13.66 7.41 3.86
CA VAL A 124 13.41 8.07 2.58
C VAL A 124 13.36 9.58 2.82
N ALA A 125 14.15 10.33 2.04
CA ALA A 125 14.18 11.78 2.12
C ALA A 125 13.03 12.37 1.29
N THR A 126 12.12 13.09 1.94
CA THR A 126 10.92 13.64 1.29
C THR A 126 10.37 14.88 2.03
N THR A 127 9.29 15.45 1.52
CA THR A 127 8.56 16.55 2.16
C THR A 127 7.83 16.08 3.41
N ASP A 128 7.66 16.97 4.38
CA ASP A 128 6.96 16.73 5.63
C ASP A 128 5.97 17.85 5.95
N LEU A 129 5.07 17.60 6.90
CA LEU A 129 4.02 18.51 7.34
C LEU A 129 4.60 19.88 7.76
N TYR A 130 3.76 20.91 7.65
CA TYR A 130 4.10 22.28 8.05
C TYR A 130 5.30 22.88 7.30
N GLY A 131 5.49 22.49 6.04
CA GLY A 131 6.55 23.01 5.17
C GLY A 131 7.94 22.51 5.55
N LYS A 132 8.03 21.33 6.17
CA LYS A 132 9.29 20.72 6.59
C LYS A 132 9.77 19.69 5.55
N CYS A 133 10.97 19.19 5.77
CA CYS A 133 11.48 17.98 5.12
C CYS A 133 11.82 16.95 6.19
N THR A 134 11.77 15.67 5.80
CA THR A 134 12.19 14.54 6.62
C THR A 134 13.24 13.73 5.87
N THR A 135 14.12 13.08 6.61
CA THR A 135 15.08 12.08 6.12
C THR A 135 14.88 10.73 6.81
N THR A 136 13.73 10.56 7.47
CA THR A 136 13.42 9.41 8.33
C THR A 136 12.04 8.83 8.03
N HIS A 137 11.46 9.09 6.84
CA HIS A 137 10.27 8.38 6.39
C HIS A 137 10.59 6.88 6.19
N SER A 138 9.68 6.00 6.59
CA SER A 138 9.96 4.58 6.79
C SER A 138 8.70 3.72 6.58
N GLY A 139 8.89 2.41 6.58
CA GLY A 139 7.83 1.42 6.30
C GLY A 139 7.75 1.09 4.82
N THR A 140 6.96 0.07 4.49
CA THR A 140 6.51 -0.22 3.12
C THR A 140 5.67 0.92 2.54
N SER A 141 5.17 1.80 3.41
CA SER A 141 4.46 3.03 3.08
C SER A 141 5.30 4.14 2.42
N ALA A 142 6.64 4.04 2.43
CA ALA A 142 7.57 5.09 1.98
C ALA A 142 8.12 4.87 0.56
#